data_AF-A0A7J4S6Y3-F1
#
_entry.id   AF-A0A7J4S6Y3-F1
#
_cell.length_a   1.000
_cell.length_b   1.000
_cell.length_c   1.000
_cell.angle_alpha   90.00
_cell.angle_beta   90.00
_cell.angle_gamma   90.00
#
_symmetry.space_group_name_H-M   'P 1'
#
loop_
_entity.id
_entity.type
_entity.pdbx_description
1 polymer ?
#
loop_
_entity_poly.entity_id
_entity_poly.type
_entity_poly.pdbx_seq_one_letter_code
_entity_poly.pdbx_strand_id
1 'polypeptide(L)'
;MRRSSEEGYAIFRWIGNLVTKHFRLLVVIWVLVFAGALLANQIWPVGNVVSYNQTELLPKDTESSVAQNIVNEQFPGALSNSTATIVLVANDTTTEYYRWFVFDLERAIVESTTLQPGQTATLPLRIGGNLTLTAPIEFLANPANASVYDVYRSYAFQLASRFGDLVHLQVVFTQSAVGIYWGLPLYFTTAWVQTFGPTANATAFHDTADYVNATFPGPATAWALGYLNAFYSAWTGSFASPQPMAPQDRATLALDQAVPAFVNGATLFDATQQEFQIGLLSTFDFANFLNASLVEDTALQVFLPAGVARLPFFQDLYANVPGNATE
;
A
#
# COMPACT_ATOMS: atom_id res chain seq x y z
N MET A 1 36.53 -2.33 77.77
CA MET A 1 37.05 -2.29 76.38
C MET A 1 38.45 -2.88 76.35
N ARG A 2 38.63 -4.09 75.79
CA ARG A 2 39.88 -4.67 75.23
C ARG A 2 39.69 -6.18 75.07
N ARG A 3 39.16 -6.63 73.92
CA ARG A 3 39.16 -8.06 73.51
C ARG A 3 39.18 -8.31 72.00
N SER A 4 39.23 -7.28 71.14
CA SER A 4 39.20 -7.49 69.67
C SER A 4 40.56 -7.35 68.96
N SER A 5 41.66 -7.08 69.68
CA SER A 5 42.98 -6.85 69.07
C SER A 5 43.89 -8.08 69.03
N GLU A 6 43.63 -9.12 69.84
CA GLU A 6 44.47 -10.33 69.87
C GLU A 6 44.06 -11.35 68.79
N GLU A 7 42.77 -11.44 68.45
CA GLU A 7 42.26 -12.34 67.41
C GLU A 7 42.68 -11.90 66.00
N GLY A 8 42.66 -10.60 65.72
CA GLY A 8 43.17 -10.04 64.46
C GLY A 8 44.66 -10.34 64.27
N TYR A 9 45.47 -10.14 65.33
CA TYR A 9 46.90 -10.43 65.29
C TYR A 9 47.22 -11.91 65.06
N ALA A 10 46.42 -12.82 65.65
CA ALA A 10 46.57 -14.26 65.43
C ALA A 10 46.28 -14.66 63.97
N ILE A 11 45.23 -14.10 63.36
CA ILE A 11 44.87 -14.34 61.95
C ILE A 11 45.98 -13.84 61.01
N PHE A 12 46.46 -12.61 61.20
CA PHE A 12 47.54 -12.08 60.35
C PHE A 12 48.86 -12.84 60.52
N ARG A 13 49.17 -13.32 61.73
CA ARG A 13 50.37 -14.14 61.97
C ARG A 13 50.24 -15.53 61.35
N TRP A 14 49.05 -16.12 61.37
CA TRP A 14 48.77 -17.38 60.68
C TRP A 14 48.90 -17.24 59.16
N ILE A 15 48.31 -16.21 58.57
CA ILE A 15 48.45 -15.90 57.13
C ILE A 15 49.93 -15.65 56.80
N GLY A 16 50.64 -14.86 57.59
CA GLY A 16 52.07 -14.57 57.38
C GLY A 16 52.96 -15.82 57.43
N ASN A 17 52.73 -16.73 58.38
CA ASN A 17 53.44 -18.00 58.47
C ASN A 17 53.10 -18.94 57.29
N LEU A 18 51.85 -18.94 56.83
CA LEU A 18 51.43 -19.73 55.68
C LEU A 18 52.06 -19.22 54.37
N VAL A 19 52.12 -17.89 54.22
CA VAL A 19 52.77 -17.23 53.09
C VAL A 19 54.28 -17.49 53.07
N THR A 20 54.96 -17.35 54.20
CA THR A 20 56.42 -17.57 54.28
C THR A 20 56.83 -19.03 54.11
N LYS A 21 56.03 -19.98 54.62
CA LYS A 21 56.34 -21.42 54.52
C LYS A 21 56.06 -22.00 53.13
N HIS A 22 55.04 -21.49 52.41
CA HIS A 22 54.61 -22.00 51.11
C HIS A 22 54.70 -20.96 49.98
N PHE A 23 55.63 -20.00 50.08
CA PHE A 23 55.71 -18.86 49.15
C PHE A 23 55.81 -19.28 47.68
N ARG A 24 56.58 -20.34 47.37
CA ARG A 24 56.72 -20.85 45.99
C ARG A 24 55.40 -21.37 45.43
N LEU A 25 54.58 -22.04 46.24
CA LEU A 25 53.30 -22.60 45.83
C LEU A 25 52.25 -21.50 45.61
N LEU A 26 52.24 -20.48 46.46
CA LEU A 26 51.38 -19.32 46.30
C LEU A 26 51.72 -18.51 45.04
N VAL A 27 53.00 -18.36 44.71
CA VAL A 27 53.43 -17.70 43.47
C VAL A 27 52.93 -18.47 42.25
N VAL A 28 53.03 -19.80 42.24
CA VAL A 28 52.53 -20.62 41.13
C VAL A 28 51.00 -20.51 40.98
N ILE A 29 50.26 -20.52 42.09
CA ILE A 29 48.80 -20.32 42.07
C ILE A 29 48.46 -18.93 41.51
N TRP A 30 49.16 -17.89 41.93
CA TRP A 30 48.95 -16.54 41.41
C TRP A 30 49.25 -16.43 39.92
N VAL A 31 50.31 -17.08 39.44
CA VAL A 31 50.63 -17.13 38.00
C VAL A 31 49.52 -17.85 37.23
N LEU A 32 48.96 -18.94 37.77
CA LEU A 32 47.82 -19.64 37.15
C LEU A 32 46.55 -18.79 37.13
N VAL A 33 46.24 -18.07 38.20
CA VAL A 33 45.10 -17.13 38.23
C VAL A 33 45.32 -16.00 37.23
N PHE A 34 46.54 -15.48 37.11
CA PHE A 34 46.86 -14.41 36.16
C PHE A 34 46.78 -14.89 34.71
N ALA A 35 47.30 -16.09 34.42
CA ALA A 35 47.18 -16.71 33.10
C ALA A 35 45.71 -17.02 32.76
N GLY A 36 44.94 -17.52 33.74
CA GLY A 36 43.50 -17.74 33.60
C GLY A 36 42.74 -16.44 33.33
N ALA A 37 43.09 -15.34 34.01
CA ALA A 37 42.50 -14.03 33.78
C ALA A 37 42.85 -13.46 32.39
N LEU A 38 44.08 -13.66 31.92
CA LEU A 38 44.48 -13.28 30.56
C LEU A 38 43.70 -14.06 29.49
N LEU A 39 43.54 -15.38 29.67
CA LEU A 39 42.73 -16.21 28.78
C LEU A 39 41.24 -15.85 28.85
N ALA A 40 40.71 -15.60 30.04
CA ALA A 40 39.33 -15.16 30.22
C ALA A 40 39.07 -13.80 29.54
N ASN A 41 40.01 -12.86 29.58
CA ASN A 41 39.90 -11.58 28.88
C ASN A 41 40.00 -11.72 27.34
N GLN A 42 40.68 -12.76 26.82
CA GLN A 42 40.67 -13.03 25.37
C GLN A 42 39.35 -13.64 24.90
N ILE A 43 38.71 -14.46 25.72
CA ILE A 43 37.41 -15.09 25.41
C ILE A 43 36.26 -14.10 25.67
N TRP A 44 36.40 -13.25 26.68
CA TRP A 44 35.45 -12.20 27.06
C TRP A 44 36.19 -10.86 27.18
N PRO A 45 36.39 -10.12 26.07
CA PRO A 45 37.04 -8.82 26.11
C PRO A 45 36.26 -7.88 27.04
N VAL A 46 36.89 -7.54 28.17
CA VAL A 46 36.30 -6.69 29.24
C VAL A 46 35.98 -5.27 28.73
N GLY A 47 36.50 -4.90 27.55
CA GLY A 47 36.17 -3.66 26.83
C GLY A 47 34.69 -3.52 26.43
N ASN A 48 33.89 -4.60 26.47
CA ASN A 48 32.46 -4.56 26.11
C ASN A 48 31.51 -4.45 27.31
N VAL A 49 32.00 -4.36 28.56
CA VAL A 49 31.15 -4.37 29.77
C VAL A 49 31.09 -3.02 30.48
N VAL A 50 31.80 -1.99 30.00
CA VAL A 50 31.63 -0.62 30.49
C VAL A 50 30.52 0.05 29.69
N SER A 51 29.28 -0.32 29.99
CA SER A 51 28.12 0.43 29.56
C SER A 51 27.95 1.61 30.52
N TYR A 52 28.15 2.84 30.04
CA TYR A 52 27.75 4.05 30.77
C TYR A 52 26.23 4.20 30.70
N ASN A 53 25.50 3.31 31.35
CA ASN A 53 24.06 3.40 31.46
C ASN A 53 23.74 4.22 32.71
N GLN A 54 23.37 5.50 32.52
CA GLN A 54 23.03 6.42 33.61
C GLN A 54 21.88 5.88 34.50
N THR A 55 21.12 4.91 33.99
CA THR A 55 20.01 4.22 34.64
C THR A 55 20.42 3.13 35.63
N GLU A 56 21.63 2.56 35.54
CA GLU A 56 22.11 1.56 36.52
C GLU A 56 22.47 2.18 37.88
N LEU A 57 22.69 3.50 37.92
CA LEU A 57 22.98 4.27 39.12
C LEU A 57 21.71 4.77 39.85
N LEU A 58 20.52 4.57 39.25
CA LEU A 58 19.25 4.96 39.85
C LEU A 58 18.70 3.85 40.76
N PRO A 59 18.07 4.19 41.90
CA PRO A 59 17.45 3.19 42.77
C PRO A 59 16.38 2.41 41.99
N LYS A 60 16.47 1.08 42.02
CA LYS A 60 15.59 0.17 41.26
C LYS A 60 14.14 0.15 41.77
N ASP A 61 13.89 0.78 42.93
CA ASP A 61 12.64 0.70 43.68
C ASP A 61 11.79 1.98 43.59
N THR A 62 12.10 2.88 42.64
CA THR A 62 11.30 4.09 42.42
C THR A 62 10.03 3.79 41.60
N GLU A 63 8.96 4.55 41.81
CA GLU A 63 7.74 4.41 40.97
C GLU A 63 8.04 4.59 39.48
N SER A 64 9.05 5.41 39.13
CA SER A 64 9.51 5.62 37.77
C SER A 64 10.19 4.38 37.16
N SER A 65 10.97 3.60 37.92
CA SER A 65 11.57 2.36 37.44
C SER A 65 10.54 1.24 37.28
N VAL A 66 9.52 1.19 38.15
CA VAL A 66 8.37 0.28 37.99
C VAL A 66 7.56 0.64 36.74
N ALA A 67 7.27 1.92 36.52
CA ALA A 67 6.57 2.38 35.31
C ALA A 67 7.37 2.06 34.04
N GLN A 68 8.68 2.27 34.04
CA GLN A 68 9.55 1.93 32.91
C GLN A 68 9.56 0.42 32.63
N ASN A 69 9.57 -0.42 33.67
CA ASN A 69 9.48 -1.87 33.52
C ASN A 69 8.15 -2.32 32.94
N ILE A 70 7.02 -1.73 33.38
CA ILE A 70 5.70 -2.00 32.80
C ILE A 70 5.67 -1.61 31.32
N VAL A 71 6.24 -0.44 30.95
CA VAL A 71 6.34 -0.03 29.55
C VAL A 71 7.19 -1.01 28.74
N ASN A 72 8.33 -1.47 29.27
CA ASN A 72 9.19 -2.44 28.59
C ASN A 72 8.53 -3.83 28.45
N GLU A 73 7.75 -4.27 29.45
CA GLU A 73 7.00 -5.54 29.41
C GLU A 73 5.82 -5.50 28.42
N GLN A 74 5.08 -4.38 28.37
CA GLN A 74 3.92 -4.21 27.50
C GLN A 74 4.30 -3.87 26.05
N PHE A 75 5.46 -3.26 25.84
CA PHE A 75 5.99 -2.90 24.53
C PHE A 75 7.39 -3.49 24.31
N PRO A 76 7.51 -4.82 24.08
CA PRO A 76 8.80 -5.49 23.92
C PRO A 76 9.63 -5.06 22.67
N GLY A 77 9.16 -4.09 21.89
CA GLY A 77 9.89 -3.42 20.81
C GLY A 77 10.32 -1.98 21.12
N ALA A 78 9.92 -1.42 22.26
CA ALA A 78 10.45 -0.16 22.76
C ALA A 78 11.82 -0.43 23.39
N LEU A 79 12.85 -0.59 22.54
CA LEU A 79 14.23 -0.54 22.99
C LEU A 79 14.47 0.86 23.57
N SER A 80 14.25 0.98 24.88
CA SER A 80 14.78 2.09 25.65
C SER A 80 16.29 2.07 25.39
N ASN A 81 16.78 3.16 24.76
CA ASN A 81 18.19 3.57 24.65
C ASN A 81 18.90 3.39 23.29
N SER A 82 18.27 2.92 22.20
CA SER A 82 18.97 2.76 20.90
C SER A 82 18.19 3.22 19.66
N THR A 83 17.22 4.12 19.80
CA THR A 83 16.57 4.80 18.67
C THR A 83 17.34 6.06 18.28
N ALA A 84 17.74 6.16 17.02
CA ALA A 84 18.31 7.37 16.43
C ALA A 84 17.25 8.05 15.56
N THR A 85 16.85 9.28 15.92
CA THR A 85 15.96 10.09 15.07
C THR A 85 16.79 11.00 14.18
N ILE A 86 16.63 10.86 12.87
CA ILE A 86 17.25 11.75 11.88
C ILE A 86 16.21 12.77 11.44
N VAL A 87 16.46 14.05 11.72
CA VAL A 87 15.58 15.15 11.31
C VAL A 87 16.22 15.89 10.14
N LEU A 88 15.48 16.00 9.03
CA LEU A 88 15.89 16.79 7.88
C LEU A 88 15.34 18.20 7.98
N VAL A 89 16.23 19.18 7.95
CA VAL A 89 15.89 20.60 8.00
C VAL A 89 16.24 21.24 6.66
N ALA A 90 15.23 21.73 5.97
CA ALA A 90 15.35 22.46 4.71
C ALA A 90 14.20 23.47 4.57
N ASN A 91 14.33 24.41 3.61
CA ASN A 91 13.30 25.41 3.34
C ASN A 91 11.97 24.80 2.86
N ASP A 92 12.05 23.72 2.07
CA ASP A 92 10.89 22.97 1.60
C ASP A 92 11.25 21.49 1.47
N THR A 93 10.82 20.68 2.45
CA THR A 93 11.05 19.24 2.49
C THR A 93 10.02 18.43 1.69
N THR A 94 9.03 19.09 1.07
CA THR A 94 7.96 18.43 0.29
C THR A 94 8.35 18.14 -1.16
N THR A 95 9.50 18.67 -1.59
CA THR A 95 9.99 18.46 -2.95
C THR A 95 10.40 17.01 -3.19
N GLU A 96 10.31 16.58 -4.45
CA GLU A 96 10.69 15.24 -4.88
C GLU A 96 12.15 14.90 -4.53
N TYR A 97 13.04 15.90 -4.53
CA TYR A 97 14.43 15.73 -4.14
C TYR A 97 14.58 15.16 -2.72
N TYR A 98 13.88 15.72 -1.73
CA TYR A 98 14.00 15.26 -0.34
C TYR A 98 13.33 13.90 -0.11
N ARG A 99 12.28 13.58 -0.87
CA ARG A 99 11.71 12.23 -0.90
C ARG A 99 12.75 11.20 -1.34
N TRP A 100 13.41 11.44 -2.48
CA TRP A 100 14.46 10.54 -2.98
C TRP A 100 15.66 10.46 -2.06
N PHE A 101 16.06 11.60 -1.46
CA PHE A 101 17.12 11.63 -0.48
C PHE A 101 16.82 10.73 0.73
N VAL A 102 15.59 10.76 1.28
CA VAL A 102 15.23 9.90 2.42
C VAL A 102 15.25 8.43 2.03
N PHE A 103 14.74 8.06 0.85
CA PHE A 103 14.83 6.68 0.36
C PHE A 103 16.27 6.21 0.16
N ASP A 104 17.15 7.08 -0.33
CA ASP A 104 18.56 6.76 -0.50
C ASP A 104 19.29 6.65 0.84
N LEU A 105 18.95 7.50 1.81
CA LEU A 105 19.48 7.45 3.17
C LEU A 105 19.06 6.16 3.89
N GLU A 106 17.78 5.80 3.82
CA GLU A 106 17.26 4.54 4.34
C GLU A 106 18.01 3.36 3.73
N ARG A 107 18.12 3.32 2.40
CA ARG A 107 18.88 2.26 1.71
C ARG A 107 20.36 2.24 2.15
N ALA A 108 20.99 3.40 2.33
CA ALA A 108 22.36 3.48 2.82
C ALA A 108 22.51 2.90 4.24
N ILE A 109 21.55 3.16 5.13
CA ILE A 109 21.52 2.59 6.48
C ILE A 109 21.38 1.07 6.41
N VAL A 110 20.43 0.57 5.60
CA VAL A 110 20.23 -0.88 5.42
C VAL A 110 21.48 -1.55 4.84
N GLU A 111 22.04 -1.01 3.76
CA GLU A 111 23.24 -1.56 3.13
C GLU A 111 24.44 -1.56 4.09
N SER A 112 24.58 -0.53 4.92
CA SER A 112 25.63 -0.47 5.95
C SER A 112 25.51 -1.58 7.00
N THR A 113 24.32 -2.19 7.19
CA THR A 113 24.18 -3.36 8.09
C THR A 113 24.77 -4.64 7.52
N THR A 114 24.97 -4.70 6.21
CA THR A 114 25.53 -5.88 5.53
C THR A 114 27.06 -5.85 5.44
N LEU A 115 27.67 -4.69 5.72
CA LEU A 115 29.11 -4.50 5.68
C LEU A 115 29.81 -5.24 6.82
N GLN A 116 30.96 -5.85 6.51
CA GLN A 116 31.88 -6.34 7.54
C GLN A 116 32.85 -5.24 7.97
N PRO A 117 33.47 -5.33 9.17
CA PRO A 117 34.48 -4.37 9.61
C PRO A 117 35.61 -4.19 8.58
N GLY A 118 35.84 -2.94 8.18
CA GLY A 118 36.87 -2.57 7.19
C GLY A 118 36.46 -2.72 5.73
N GLN A 119 35.24 -3.18 5.44
CA GLN A 119 34.69 -3.15 4.08
C GLN A 119 34.05 -1.80 3.76
N THR A 120 34.06 -1.48 2.47
CA THR A 120 33.39 -0.29 1.93
C THR A 120 32.44 -0.68 0.82
N ALA A 121 31.25 -0.09 0.78
CA ALA A 121 30.33 -0.17 -0.36
C ALA A 121 30.14 1.20 -0.99
N THR A 122 29.82 1.23 -2.28
CA THR A 122 29.46 2.47 -2.98
C THR A 122 28.00 2.39 -3.41
N LEU A 123 27.19 3.31 -2.92
CA LEU A 123 25.77 3.37 -3.20
C LEU A 123 25.46 4.52 -4.17
N PRO A 124 24.99 4.24 -5.39
CA PRO A 124 24.59 5.30 -6.32
C PRO A 124 23.28 5.96 -5.87
N LEU A 125 23.26 7.27 -5.74
CA LEU A 125 22.09 8.03 -5.29
C LEU A 125 21.15 8.35 -6.46
N ARG A 126 19.84 8.29 -6.23
CA ARG A 126 18.80 8.65 -7.22
C ARG A 126 18.80 10.13 -7.55
N ILE A 127 19.22 10.95 -6.59
CA ILE A 127 19.45 12.39 -6.77
C ILE A 127 20.76 12.73 -7.49
N GLY A 128 21.53 11.70 -7.91
CA GLY A 128 22.81 11.83 -8.56
C GLY A 128 23.99 11.79 -7.59
N GLY A 129 25.13 11.27 -8.08
CA GLY A 129 26.33 11.04 -7.28
C GLY A 129 26.34 9.68 -6.58
N ASN A 130 27.41 9.42 -5.83
CA ASN A 130 27.63 8.16 -5.12
C ASN A 130 27.96 8.44 -3.65
N LEU A 131 27.44 7.62 -2.75
CA LEU A 131 27.77 7.62 -1.34
C LEU A 131 28.66 6.42 -1.01
N THR A 132 29.83 6.67 -0.43
CA THR A 132 30.71 5.61 0.05
C THR A 132 30.35 5.29 1.50
N LEU A 133 29.93 4.05 1.73
CA LEU A 133 29.63 3.48 3.04
C LEU A 133 30.91 2.84 3.58
N THR A 134 31.37 3.26 4.75
CA THR A 134 32.66 2.80 5.33
C THR A 134 32.53 2.26 6.75
N ALA A 135 31.36 2.41 7.39
CA ALA A 135 31.13 2.02 8.77
C ALA A 135 29.96 1.02 8.81
N PRO A 136 30.17 -0.20 9.32
CA PRO A 136 29.08 -1.16 9.49
C PRO A 136 28.14 -0.71 10.61
N ILE A 137 26.84 -0.90 10.40
CA ILE A 137 25.81 -0.69 11.43
C ILE A 137 25.43 -2.05 12.00
N GLU A 138 25.91 -2.35 13.20
CA GLU A 138 25.58 -3.60 13.89
C GLU A 138 24.23 -3.46 14.62
N PHE A 139 23.37 -4.48 14.52
CA PHE A 139 22.11 -4.62 15.28
C PHE A 139 20.95 -3.66 14.92
N LEU A 140 20.69 -3.42 13.64
CA LEU A 140 19.46 -2.73 13.20
C LEU A 140 18.23 -3.65 13.37
N ALA A 141 17.34 -3.33 14.30
CA ALA A 141 16.30 -4.25 14.75
C ALA A 141 15.14 -4.47 13.75
N ASN A 142 14.87 -3.57 12.80
CA ASN A 142 13.94 -3.78 11.68
C ASN A 142 14.00 -2.60 10.70
N PRO A 143 14.62 -2.72 9.51
CA PRO A 143 14.69 -1.64 8.54
C PRO A 143 13.37 -1.33 7.83
N ALA A 144 12.41 -2.26 7.80
CA ALA A 144 11.23 -2.17 6.94
C ALA A 144 10.24 -1.04 7.32
N ASN A 145 10.42 -0.42 8.49
CA ASN A 145 9.61 0.70 8.99
C ASN A 145 10.48 1.91 9.38
N ALA A 146 11.70 2.03 8.83
CA ALA A 146 12.67 3.02 9.27
C ALA A 146 12.37 4.43 8.77
N SER A 147 11.67 4.58 7.63
CA SER A 147 11.23 5.88 7.12
C SER A 147 9.71 6.05 7.06
N VAL A 148 9.28 7.31 7.17
CA VAL A 148 7.89 7.69 6.92
C VAL A 148 7.45 7.30 5.50
N TYR A 149 8.38 7.28 4.54
CA TYR A 149 8.08 6.95 3.16
C TYR A 149 7.87 5.46 2.92
N ASP A 150 8.54 4.59 3.67
CA ASP A 150 8.26 3.15 3.65
C ASP A 150 6.89 2.83 4.27
N VAL A 151 6.48 3.59 5.30
CA VAL A 151 5.10 3.54 5.81
C VAL A 151 4.12 4.01 4.74
N TYR A 152 4.36 5.13 4.06
CA TYR A 152 3.49 5.60 2.96
C TYR A 152 3.47 4.63 1.78
N ARG A 153 4.62 4.04 1.41
CA ARG A 153 4.74 3.06 0.33
C ARG A 153 3.97 1.79 0.67
N SER A 154 4.10 1.28 1.89
CA SER A 154 3.35 0.10 2.32
C SER A 154 1.83 0.36 2.32
N TYR A 155 1.40 1.56 2.70
CA TYR A 155 0.00 1.96 2.61
C TYR A 155 -0.48 2.07 1.15
N ALA A 156 0.29 2.74 0.29
CA ALA A 156 -0.02 2.85 -1.13
C ALA A 156 -0.07 1.48 -1.82
N PHE A 157 0.86 0.59 -1.48
CA PHE A 157 0.88 -0.80 -1.96
C PHE A 157 -0.34 -1.59 -1.50
N GLN A 158 -0.73 -1.47 -0.22
CA GLN A 158 -1.93 -2.13 0.31
C GLN A 158 -3.22 -1.58 -0.31
N LEU A 159 -3.27 -0.28 -0.61
CA LEU A 159 -4.39 0.29 -1.35
C LEU A 159 -4.41 -0.23 -2.78
N ALA A 160 -3.28 -0.19 -3.49
CA ALA A 160 -3.17 -0.68 -4.86
C ALA A 160 -3.57 -2.15 -4.97
N SER A 161 -3.11 -3.02 -4.06
CA SER A 161 -3.46 -4.44 -4.07
C SER A 161 -4.92 -4.74 -3.73
N ARG A 162 -5.58 -3.87 -2.96
CA ARG A 162 -7.02 -4.01 -2.66
C ARG A 162 -7.91 -3.45 -3.77
N PHE A 163 -7.48 -2.37 -4.42
CA PHE A 163 -8.30 -1.64 -5.39
C PHE A 163 -7.98 -1.97 -6.84
N GLY A 164 -6.85 -2.60 -7.16
CA GLY A 164 -6.40 -2.88 -8.53
C GLY A 164 -7.49 -3.56 -9.35
N ASP A 165 -7.85 -4.78 -8.96
CA ASP A 165 -8.88 -5.58 -9.64
C ASP A 165 -10.22 -4.85 -9.70
N LEU A 166 -10.63 -4.19 -8.60
CA LEU A 166 -11.91 -3.47 -8.51
C LEU A 166 -11.97 -2.29 -9.47
N VAL A 167 -10.89 -1.54 -9.59
CA VAL A 167 -10.77 -0.40 -10.52
C VAL A 167 -10.92 -0.88 -11.95
N HIS A 168 -10.19 -1.93 -12.34
CA HIS A 168 -10.29 -2.51 -13.68
C HIS A 168 -11.69 -3.06 -13.98
N LEU A 169 -12.28 -3.80 -13.04
CA LEU A 169 -13.65 -4.31 -13.18
C LEU A 169 -14.68 -3.19 -13.34
N GLN A 170 -14.56 -2.12 -12.55
CA GLN A 170 -15.48 -0.98 -12.61
C GLN A 170 -15.36 -0.23 -13.95
N VAL A 171 -14.14 -0.05 -14.47
CA VAL A 171 -13.94 0.59 -15.77
C VAL A 171 -14.52 -0.27 -16.90
N VAL A 172 -14.25 -1.58 -16.92
CA VAL A 172 -14.79 -2.50 -17.93
C VAL A 172 -16.32 -2.57 -17.86
N PHE A 173 -16.88 -2.58 -16.64
CA PHE A 173 -18.33 -2.56 -16.43
C PHE A 173 -18.96 -1.28 -17.00
N THR A 174 -18.36 -0.12 -16.71
CA THR A 174 -18.85 1.18 -17.20
C THR A 174 -18.73 1.29 -18.71
N GLN A 175 -17.60 0.85 -19.28
CA GLN A 175 -17.41 0.78 -20.74
C GLN A 175 -18.46 -0.11 -21.41
N SER A 176 -18.77 -1.26 -20.81
CA SER A 176 -19.79 -2.17 -21.32
C SER A 176 -21.18 -1.54 -21.26
N ALA A 177 -21.54 -0.94 -20.12
CA ALA A 177 -22.83 -0.25 -19.95
C ALA A 177 -23.00 0.89 -20.96
N VAL A 178 -21.98 1.75 -21.10
CA VAL A 178 -22.02 2.88 -22.03
C VAL A 178 -22.07 2.40 -23.49
N GLY A 179 -21.28 1.39 -23.84
CA GLY A 179 -21.30 0.79 -25.17
C GLY A 179 -22.64 0.14 -25.52
N ILE A 180 -23.32 -0.48 -24.55
CA ILE A 180 -24.64 -1.07 -24.76
C ILE A 180 -25.72 0.01 -24.86
N TYR A 181 -25.76 0.94 -23.91
CA TYR A 181 -26.85 1.90 -23.78
C TYR A 181 -26.83 3.01 -24.84
N TRP A 182 -25.67 3.45 -25.32
CA TRP A 182 -25.61 4.44 -26.40
C TRP A 182 -25.17 3.84 -27.73
N GLY A 183 -24.33 2.81 -27.72
CA GLY A 183 -23.83 2.18 -28.95
C GLY A 183 -24.90 1.39 -29.71
N LEU A 184 -25.74 0.60 -29.01
CA LEU A 184 -26.81 -0.16 -29.70
C LEU A 184 -27.89 0.75 -30.29
N PRO A 185 -28.40 1.77 -29.58
CA PRO A 185 -29.33 2.72 -30.19
C PRO A 185 -28.73 3.47 -31.37
N LEU A 186 -27.43 3.82 -31.33
CA LEU A 186 -26.76 4.46 -32.47
C LEU A 186 -26.73 3.53 -33.70
N TYR A 187 -26.35 2.27 -33.50
CA TYR A 187 -26.33 1.27 -34.57
C TYR A 187 -27.73 1.04 -35.13
N PHE A 188 -28.71 0.83 -34.26
CA PHE A 188 -30.11 0.64 -34.62
C PHE A 188 -30.64 1.83 -35.43
N THR A 189 -30.42 3.05 -34.96
CA THR A 189 -30.93 4.26 -35.62
C THR A 189 -30.29 4.43 -37.00
N THR A 190 -29.01 4.07 -37.15
CA THR A 190 -28.32 4.08 -38.44
C THR A 190 -28.94 3.07 -39.41
N ALA A 191 -29.16 1.82 -38.97
CA ALA A 191 -29.82 0.79 -39.79
C ALA A 191 -31.26 1.19 -40.17
N TRP A 192 -31.98 1.83 -39.25
CA TRP A 192 -33.33 2.32 -39.47
C TRP A 192 -33.39 3.41 -40.54
N VAL A 193 -32.51 4.42 -40.47
CA VAL A 193 -32.47 5.52 -41.44
C VAL A 193 -32.11 5.02 -42.85
N GLN A 194 -31.34 3.94 -42.95
CA GLN A 194 -30.98 3.32 -44.23
C GLN A 194 -32.10 2.43 -44.80
N THR A 195 -33.06 2.02 -43.98
CA THR A 195 -34.15 1.14 -44.40
C THR A 195 -35.43 1.94 -44.64
N PHE A 196 -35.94 1.91 -45.87
CA PHE A 196 -37.17 2.62 -46.24
C PHE A 196 -38.40 1.72 -46.14
N GLY A 197 -39.50 2.27 -45.64
CA GLY A 197 -40.82 1.63 -45.67
C GLY A 197 -41.26 0.99 -44.35
N PRO A 198 -42.37 0.25 -44.36
CA PRO A 198 -43.05 -0.21 -43.14
C PRO A 198 -42.25 -1.25 -42.33
N THR A 199 -41.21 -1.85 -42.92
CA THR A 199 -40.36 -2.86 -42.29
C THR A 199 -39.13 -2.27 -41.59
N ALA A 200 -38.89 -0.95 -41.67
CA ALA A 200 -37.68 -0.31 -41.16
C ALA A 200 -37.38 -0.64 -39.68
N ASN A 201 -38.41 -0.67 -38.83
CA ASN A 201 -38.28 -1.04 -37.42
C ASN A 201 -37.79 -2.50 -37.24
N ALA A 202 -38.43 -3.45 -37.93
CA ALA A 202 -38.11 -4.86 -37.81
C ALA A 202 -36.72 -5.17 -38.39
N THR A 203 -36.38 -4.59 -39.55
CA THR A 203 -35.06 -4.74 -40.17
C THR A 203 -33.96 -4.20 -39.26
N ALA A 204 -34.10 -2.96 -38.77
CA ALA A 204 -33.11 -2.37 -37.87
C ALA A 204 -32.93 -3.19 -36.58
N PHE A 205 -34.02 -3.76 -36.05
CA PHE A 205 -33.96 -4.64 -34.88
C PHE A 205 -33.15 -5.91 -35.17
N HIS A 206 -33.44 -6.59 -36.27
CA HIS A 206 -32.74 -7.82 -36.66
C HIS A 206 -31.26 -7.55 -36.94
N ASP A 207 -30.94 -6.51 -37.70
CA ASP A 207 -29.56 -6.13 -38.01
C ASP A 207 -28.76 -5.81 -36.73
N THR A 208 -29.40 -5.13 -35.77
CA THR A 208 -28.76 -4.81 -34.48
C THR A 208 -28.59 -6.06 -33.61
N ALA A 209 -29.57 -6.97 -33.61
CA ALA A 209 -29.47 -8.23 -32.88
C ALA A 209 -28.36 -9.14 -33.44
N ASP A 210 -28.21 -9.19 -34.76
CA ASP A 210 -27.13 -9.92 -35.43
C ASP A 210 -25.77 -9.31 -35.10
N TYR A 211 -25.66 -7.98 -35.11
CA TYR A 211 -24.46 -7.27 -34.63
C TYR A 211 -24.13 -7.62 -33.17
N VAL A 212 -25.12 -7.66 -32.28
CA VAL A 212 -24.93 -8.03 -30.88
C VAL A 212 -24.37 -9.45 -30.75
N ASN A 213 -24.97 -10.41 -31.46
CA ASN A 213 -24.54 -11.81 -31.43
C ASN A 213 -23.12 -12.02 -32.01
N ALA A 214 -22.71 -11.17 -32.96
CA ALA A 214 -21.38 -11.23 -33.57
C ALA A 214 -20.30 -10.54 -32.71
N THR A 215 -20.67 -9.53 -31.92
CA THR A 215 -19.70 -8.62 -31.28
C THR A 215 -19.50 -8.88 -29.79
N PHE A 216 -20.55 -9.24 -29.06
CA PHE A 216 -20.49 -9.35 -27.60
C PHE A 216 -20.23 -10.79 -27.14
N PRO A 217 -19.36 -11.01 -26.14
CA PRO A 217 -19.17 -12.32 -25.53
C PRO A 217 -20.41 -12.74 -24.72
N GLY A 218 -20.60 -14.06 -24.52
CA GLY A 218 -21.85 -14.65 -24.02
C GLY A 218 -22.56 -13.93 -22.86
N PRO A 219 -21.88 -13.60 -21.74
CA PRO A 219 -22.49 -12.87 -20.62
C PRO A 219 -22.99 -11.46 -21.01
N ALA A 220 -22.26 -10.76 -21.87
CA ALA A 220 -22.62 -9.44 -22.36
C ALA A 220 -23.69 -9.49 -23.46
N THR A 221 -23.78 -10.59 -24.22
CA THR A 221 -24.83 -10.81 -25.23
C THR A 221 -26.22 -10.79 -24.60
N ALA A 222 -26.41 -11.47 -23.47
CA ALA A 222 -27.71 -11.51 -22.78
C ALA A 222 -28.14 -10.13 -22.27
N TRP A 223 -27.20 -9.35 -21.73
CA TRP A 223 -27.42 -7.95 -21.34
C TRP A 223 -27.80 -7.11 -22.57
N ALA A 224 -26.97 -7.13 -23.62
CA ALA A 224 -27.17 -6.35 -24.83
C ALA A 224 -28.52 -6.65 -25.52
N LEU A 225 -28.89 -7.93 -25.67
CA LEU A 225 -30.17 -8.33 -26.25
C LEU A 225 -31.35 -7.95 -25.36
N GLY A 226 -31.23 -8.11 -24.04
CA GLY A 226 -32.27 -7.70 -23.10
C GLY A 226 -32.54 -6.19 -23.20
N TYR A 227 -31.47 -5.39 -23.26
CA TYR A 227 -31.57 -3.95 -23.44
C TYR A 227 -32.12 -3.57 -24.82
N LEU A 228 -31.67 -4.23 -25.90
CA LEU A 228 -32.16 -3.98 -27.25
C LEU A 228 -33.69 -4.17 -27.36
N ASN A 229 -34.25 -5.19 -26.67
CA ASN A 229 -35.70 -5.38 -26.61
C ASN A 229 -36.41 -4.22 -25.91
N ALA A 230 -35.87 -3.74 -24.79
CA ALA A 230 -36.42 -2.58 -24.08
C ALA A 230 -36.35 -1.31 -24.95
N PHE A 231 -35.23 -1.08 -25.62
CA PHE A 231 -35.04 0.02 -26.55
C PHE A 231 -36.03 -0.05 -27.73
N TYR A 232 -36.19 -1.22 -28.35
CA TYR A 232 -37.13 -1.42 -29.45
C TYR A 232 -38.58 -1.13 -29.06
N SER A 233 -38.99 -1.56 -27.86
CA SER A 233 -40.31 -1.26 -27.31
C SER A 233 -40.51 0.25 -27.13
N ALA A 234 -39.54 0.96 -26.53
CA ALA A 234 -39.60 2.41 -26.37
C ALA A 234 -39.56 3.16 -27.71
N TRP A 235 -38.72 2.71 -28.65
CA TRP A 235 -38.60 3.26 -30.00
C TRP A 235 -39.91 3.14 -30.77
N THR A 236 -40.54 1.96 -30.78
CA THR A 236 -41.83 1.78 -31.47
C THR A 236 -42.94 2.60 -30.81
N GLY A 237 -42.97 2.66 -29.47
CA GLY A 237 -43.88 3.51 -28.72
C GLY A 237 -43.75 5.00 -29.03
N SER A 238 -42.54 5.47 -29.32
CA SER A 238 -42.28 6.88 -29.64
C SER A 238 -43.02 7.37 -30.90
N PHE A 239 -43.42 6.48 -31.83
CA PHE A 239 -44.18 6.87 -33.03
C PHE A 239 -45.64 7.22 -32.73
N ALA A 240 -46.14 6.90 -31.53
CA ALA A 240 -47.44 7.39 -31.07
C ALA A 240 -47.41 8.88 -30.68
N SER A 241 -46.22 9.50 -30.61
CA SER A 241 -46.09 10.93 -30.35
C SER A 241 -46.72 11.76 -31.48
N PRO A 242 -47.57 12.76 -31.16
CA PRO A 242 -48.19 13.60 -32.17
C PRO A 242 -47.23 14.60 -32.82
N GLN A 243 -46.01 14.77 -32.27
CA GLN A 243 -45.01 15.70 -32.80
C GLN A 243 -44.04 14.97 -33.74
N PRO A 244 -43.72 15.55 -34.92
CA PRO A 244 -42.64 15.06 -35.75
C PRO A 244 -41.32 15.14 -34.98
N MET A 245 -40.57 14.03 -34.93
CA MET A 245 -39.27 13.95 -34.28
C MET A 245 -38.23 13.45 -35.28
N ALA A 246 -37.04 14.05 -35.26
CA ALA A 246 -35.91 13.50 -35.99
C ALA A 246 -35.52 12.13 -35.41
N PRO A 247 -34.91 11.23 -36.20
CA PRO A 247 -34.50 9.91 -35.73
C PRO A 247 -33.58 9.97 -34.49
N GLN A 248 -32.70 10.97 -34.41
CA GLN A 248 -31.81 11.14 -33.26
C GLN A 248 -32.56 11.52 -31.98
N ASP A 249 -33.49 12.49 -32.06
CA ASP A 249 -34.31 12.89 -30.91
C ASP A 249 -35.18 11.71 -30.44
N ARG A 250 -35.63 10.89 -31.38
CA ARG A 250 -36.38 9.67 -31.11
C ARG A 250 -35.52 8.63 -30.39
N ALA A 251 -34.26 8.49 -30.80
CA ALA A 251 -33.31 7.58 -30.15
C ALA A 251 -33.04 8.02 -28.71
N THR A 252 -32.87 9.32 -28.46
CA THR A 252 -32.72 9.87 -27.11
C THR A 252 -33.96 9.58 -26.25
N LEU A 253 -35.16 9.90 -26.75
CA LEU A 253 -36.40 9.61 -26.02
C LEU A 253 -36.56 8.11 -25.70
N ALA A 254 -36.25 7.25 -26.66
CA ALA A 254 -36.34 5.80 -26.49
C ALA A 254 -35.30 5.29 -25.47
N LEU A 255 -34.07 5.82 -25.51
CA LEU A 255 -33.00 5.50 -24.57
C LEU A 255 -33.38 5.89 -23.14
N ASP A 256 -33.88 7.10 -22.92
CA ASP A 256 -34.28 7.63 -21.60
C ASP A 256 -35.38 6.78 -20.95
N GLN A 257 -36.21 6.12 -21.74
CA GLN A 257 -37.25 5.19 -21.26
C GLN A 257 -36.71 3.76 -21.10
N ALA A 258 -35.88 3.31 -22.04
CA ALA A 258 -35.42 1.93 -22.10
C ALA A 258 -34.39 1.61 -21.03
N VAL A 259 -33.46 2.52 -20.72
CA VAL A 259 -32.42 2.26 -19.71
C VAL A 259 -33.05 2.04 -18.33
N PRO A 260 -33.91 2.92 -17.79
CA PRO A 260 -34.55 2.67 -16.50
C PRO A 260 -35.46 1.43 -16.53
N ALA A 261 -36.21 1.20 -17.61
CA ALA A 261 -37.08 0.03 -17.72
C ALA A 261 -36.28 -1.29 -17.70
N PHE A 262 -35.17 -1.34 -18.43
CA PHE A 262 -34.29 -2.50 -18.48
C PHE A 262 -33.56 -2.71 -17.15
N VAL A 263 -32.90 -1.67 -16.62
CA VAL A 263 -32.08 -1.76 -15.40
C VAL A 263 -32.92 -2.19 -14.20
N ASN A 264 -34.11 -1.59 -14.02
CA ASN A 264 -34.99 -1.93 -12.90
C ASN A 264 -35.70 -3.28 -13.08
N GLY A 265 -35.87 -3.74 -14.33
CA GLY A 265 -36.49 -5.04 -14.63
C GLY A 265 -35.51 -6.22 -14.66
N ALA A 266 -34.21 -5.95 -14.77
CA ALA A 266 -33.18 -6.98 -14.89
C ALA A 266 -32.75 -7.52 -13.52
N THR A 267 -32.67 -8.84 -13.39
CA THR A 267 -32.05 -9.53 -12.23
C THR A 267 -30.53 -9.63 -12.36
N LEU A 268 -29.95 -8.99 -13.37
CA LEU A 268 -28.52 -9.02 -13.69
C LEU A 268 -27.68 -8.13 -12.78
N PHE A 269 -28.30 -7.14 -12.12
CA PHE A 269 -27.61 -6.09 -11.39
C PHE A 269 -28.12 -6.02 -9.95
N ASP A 270 -27.22 -5.80 -9.00
CA ASP A 270 -27.60 -5.42 -7.65
C ASP A 270 -28.09 -3.96 -7.58
N ALA A 271 -28.66 -3.55 -6.44
CA ALA A 271 -29.22 -2.22 -6.27
C ALA A 271 -28.20 -1.09 -6.51
N THR A 272 -26.96 -1.27 -6.07
CA THR A 272 -25.90 -0.26 -6.24
C THR A 272 -25.52 -0.14 -7.72
N GLN A 273 -25.42 -1.26 -8.43
CA GLN A 273 -25.16 -1.30 -9.86
C GLN A 273 -26.32 -0.72 -10.66
N GLN A 274 -27.57 -0.91 -10.22
CA GLN A 274 -28.74 -0.30 -10.85
C GLN A 274 -28.70 1.23 -10.71
N GLU A 275 -28.46 1.74 -9.50
CA GLU A 275 -28.35 3.17 -9.23
C GLU A 275 -27.22 3.82 -10.05
N PHE A 276 -26.04 3.19 -10.08
CA PHE A 276 -24.92 3.68 -10.87
C PHE A 276 -25.27 3.76 -12.37
N GLN A 277 -25.86 2.70 -12.93
CA GLN A 277 -26.23 2.64 -14.34
C GLN A 277 -27.29 3.67 -14.72
N ILE A 278 -28.29 3.89 -13.86
CA ILE A 278 -29.29 4.97 -14.06
C ILE A 278 -28.60 6.34 -14.01
N GLY A 279 -27.63 6.53 -13.10
CA GLY A 279 -26.84 7.75 -13.00
C GLY A 279 -26.08 8.11 -14.28
N LEU A 280 -25.67 7.12 -15.09
CA LEU A 280 -24.96 7.34 -16.36
C LEU A 280 -25.76 8.22 -17.34
N LEU A 281 -27.10 8.18 -17.29
CA LEU A 281 -27.97 9.00 -18.14
C LEU A 281 -27.77 10.51 -17.93
N SER A 282 -27.28 10.91 -16.76
CA SER A 282 -27.00 12.33 -16.48
C SER A 282 -25.63 12.79 -16.99
N THR A 283 -24.74 11.84 -17.30
CA THR A 283 -23.36 12.10 -17.69
C THR A 283 -23.15 11.94 -19.19
N PHE A 284 -23.82 10.94 -19.79
CA PHE A 284 -23.59 10.53 -21.17
C PHE A 284 -24.75 10.85 -22.10
N ASP A 285 -24.40 11.22 -23.32
CA ASP A 285 -25.30 11.42 -24.45
C ASP A 285 -24.68 10.84 -25.74
N PHE A 286 -25.42 10.91 -26.85
CA PHE A 286 -24.92 10.43 -28.14
C PHE A 286 -23.71 11.20 -28.69
N ALA A 287 -23.39 12.37 -28.15
CA ALA A 287 -22.24 13.16 -28.57
C ALA A 287 -20.96 12.81 -27.80
N ASN A 288 -21.08 12.37 -26.54
CA ASN A 288 -19.94 12.20 -25.65
C ASN A 288 -19.66 10.74 -25.21
N PHE A 289 -20.56 9.78 -25.47
CA PHE A 289 -20.42 8.40 -24.96
C PHE A 289 -19.16 7.66 -25.46
N LEU A 290 -18.56 8.11 -26.57
CA LEU A 290 -17.30 7.57 -27.10
C LEU A 290 -16.05 8.20 -26.49
N ASN A 291 -16.20 9.20 -25.60
CA ASN A 291 -15.07 9.82 -24.92
C ASN A 291 -14.53 8.86 -23.84
N ALA A 292 -13.47 8.13 -24.18
CA ALA A 292 -12.83 7.16 -23.30
C ALA A 292 -12.41 7.75 -21.94
N SER A 293 -11.91 8.99 -21.92
CA SER A 293 -11.51 9.67 -20.67
C SER A 293 -12.72 9.95 -19.78
N LEU A 294 -13.86 10.35 -20.36
CA LEU A 294 -15.08 10.58 -19.60
C LEU A 294 -15.65 9.28 -19.01
N VAL A 295 -15.58 8.19 -19.79
CA VAL A 295 -15.99 6.85 -19.33
C VAL A 295 -15.13 6.38 -18.17
N GLU A 296 -13.81 6.50 -18.29
CA GLU A 296 -12.86 6.16 -17.22
C GLU A 296 -13.11 7.01 -15.97
N ASP A 297 -13.15 8.34 -16.09
CA ASP A 297 -13.35 9.23 -14.95
C ASP A 297 -14.67 8.98 -14.23
N THR A 298 -15.73 8.68 -14.97
CA THR A 298 -17.04 8.35 -14.39
C THR A 298 -16.99 7.01 -13.64
N ALA A 299 -16.29 6.01 -14.20
CA ALA A 299 -16.10 4.72 -13.54
C ALA A 299 -15.34 4.87 -12.21
N LEU A 300 -14.28 5.68 -12.21
CA LEU A 300 -13.39 5.82 -11.05
C LEU A 300 -13.97 6.72 -9.95
N GLN A 301 -14.92 7.59 -10.27
CA GLN A 301 -15.60 8.43 -9.27
C GLN A 301 -16.33 7.62 -8.19
N VAL A 302 -16.72 6.37 -8.47
CA VAL A 302 -17.35 5.46 -7.50
C VAL A 302 -16.50 5.22 -6.25
N PHE A 303 -15.18 5.36 -6.35
CA PHE A 303 -14.26 5.12 -5.23
C PHE A 303 -14.03 6.35 -4.34
N LEU A 304 -14.39 7.56 -4.80
CA LEU A 304 -14.14 8.80 -4.05
C LEU A 304 -14.87 8.89 -2.71
N PRO A 305 -16.13 8.43 -2.57
CA PRO A 305 -16.84 8.48 -1.29
C PRO A 305 -16.17 7.68 -0.16
N ALA A 306 -15.32 6.69 -0.49
CA ALA A 306 -14.58 5.94 0.51
C ALA A 306 -13.52 6.78 1.24
N GLY A 307 -13.11 7.93 0.68
CA GLY A 307 -12.16 8.85 1.31
C GLY A 307 -10.73 8.30 1.46
N VAL A 308 -10.42 7.15 0.83
CA VAL A 308 -9.13 6.46 0.96
C VAL A 308 -8.05 7.02 0.03
N ALA A 309 -8.45 7.56 -1.13
CA ALA A 309 -7.53 8.13 -2.11
C ALA A 309 -8.24 9.16 -3.00
N ARG A 310 -7.46 9.95 -3.75
CA ARG A 310 -7.97 10.93 -4.73
C ARG A 310 -8.10 10.28 -6.11
N LEU A 311 -8.91 10.89 -7.00
CA LEU A 311 -9.11 10.40 -8.37
C LEU A 311 -7.80 10.08 -9.12
N PRO A 312 -6.74 10.92 -9.07
CA PRO A 312 -5.48 10.62 -9.76
C PRO A 312 -4.83 9.31 -9.33
N PHE A 313 -5.01 8.88 -8.06
CA PHE A 313 -4.48 7.59 -7.63
C PHE A 313 -5.15 6.43 -8.35
N PHE A 314 -6.47 6.48 -8.55
CA PHE A 314 -7.21 5.42 -9.24
C PHE A 314 -6.95 5.44 -10.75
N GLN A 315 -6.77 6.62 -11.34
CA GLN A 315 -6.33 6.78 -12.73
C GLN A 315 -4.94 6.15 -12.93
N ASP A 316 -3.99 6.48 -12.06
CA ASP A 316 -2.64 5.91 -12.10
C ASP A 316 -2.66 4.39 -11.92
N LEU A 317 -3.54 3.89 -11.04
CA LEU A 317 -3.71 2.46 -10.80
C LEU A 317 -4.24 1.74 -12.05
N TYR A 318 -5.26 2.30 -12.72
CA TYR A 318 -5.81 1.74 -13.95
C TYR A 318 -4.79 1.76 -15.10
N ALA A 319 -4.07 2.87 -15.26
CA ALA A 319 -3.16 3.09 -16.38
C ALA A 319 -1.84 2.31 -16.24
N ASN A 320 -1.31 2.17 -15.03
CA ASN A 320 0.06 1.69 -14.81
C ASN A 320 0.15 0.34 -14.10
N VAL A 321 -0.93 -0.16 -13.50
CA VAL A 321 -0.93 -1.43 -12.77
C VAL A 321 -1.90 -2.40 -13.44
N PRO A 322 -1.42 -3.60 -13.86
CA PRO A 322 -2.31 -4.63 -14.39
C PRO A 322 -3.39 -5.01 -13.37
N GLY A 323 -4.62 -5.24 -13.84
CA GLY A 323 -5.76 -5.64 -12.98
C GLY A 323 -5.68 -7.06 -12.39
N ASN A 324 -4.51 -7.69 -12.42
CA ASN A 324 -4.20 -8.96 -11.76
C ASN A 324 -2.83 -8.92 -11.06
N ALA A 325 -2.27 -7.72 -10.87
CA ALA A 325 -0.97 -7.55 -10.25
C ALA A 325 -1.03 -7.93 -8.76
N THR A 326 -0.26 -8.94 -8.39
CA THR A 326 -0.10 -9.38 -6.99
C THR A 326 1.14 -8.80 -6.32
N GLU A 327 2.03 -8.15 -7.09
CA GLU A 327 3.31 -7.56 -6.67
C GLU A 327 3.60 -6.26 -7.42
#